data_AF-A0A7Y3EIH4-F1
#
_entry.id   AF-A0A7Y3EIH4-F1
#
_cell.length_a   1.000
_cell.length_b   1.000
_cell.length_c   1.000
_cell.angle_alpha   90.00
_cell.angle_beta   90.00
_cell.angle_gamma   90.00
#
_symmetry.space_group_name_H-M   'P 1'
#
loop_
_entity.id
_entity.type
_entity.pdbx_description
1 polymer ?
#
loop_
_entity_poly.entity_id
_entity_poly.type
_entity_poly.pdbx_seq_one_letter_code
_entity_poly.pdbx_strand_id
1 'polypeptide(L)'
;MKIPIYQIDAFTSEQFSGNPAAVCILDHWPEDRTLLNIAVENNLAETAFLVAVEPEHYHLRWFTPEIEMDLCGHATLASAYVVLNYL
;
A
#
# COMPACT_ATOMS: atom_id res chain seq x y z
N MET A 1 0.89 17.35 4.44
CA MET A 1 1.38 16.26 3.57
C MET A 1 0.23 15.83 2.66
N LYS A 2 0.48 15.57 1.38
CA LYS A 2 -0.52 14.99 0.46
C LYS A 2 0.05 13.67 -0.06
N ILE A 3 -0.66 12.57 0.14
CA ILE A 3 -0.22 11.23 -0.24
C ILE A 3 -1.18 10.70 -1.31
N PRO A 4 -0.70 10.36 -2.53
CA PRO A 4 -1.48 9.60 -3.48
C PRO A 4 -1.85 8.23 -2.90
N ILE A 5 -3.12 7.86 -3.00
CA ILE A 5 -3.65 6.57 -2.58
C ILE A 5 -4.35 5.89 -3.74
N TYR A 6 -4.03 4.62 -3.93
CA TYR A 6 -4.73 3.70 -4.83
C TYR A 6 -5.39 2.63 -3.98
N GLN A 7 -6.69 2.42 -4.15
CA GLN A 7 -7.37 1.28 -3.54
C GLN A 7 -7.54 0.20 -4.61
N ILE A 8 -6.92 -0.96 -4.37
CA ILE A 8 -6.88 -2.06 -5.32
C ILE A 8 -7.50 -3.30 -4.68
N ASP A 9 -8.45 -3.89 -5.39
CA ASP A 9 -9.04 -5.19 -5.08
C ASP A 9 -8.14 -6.28 -5.68
N ALA A 10 -7.30 -6.91 -4.85
CA ALA A 10 -6.39 -7.96 -5.30
C ALA A 10 -7.14 -9.29 -5.56
N PHE A 11 -6.56 -10.14 -6.42
CA PHE A 11 -7.11 -11.45 -6.81
C PHE A 11 -8.45 -11.41 -7.55
N THR A 12 -8.83 -10.28 -8.12
CA THR A 12 -10.05 -10.13 -8.92
C THR A 12 -9.81 -9.22 -10.13
N SER A 13 -10.68 -9.35 -11.14
CA SER A 13 -10.83 -8.39 -12.24
C SER A 13 -12.18 -7.66 -12.19
N GLU A 14 -13.02 -7.97 -11.20
CA GLU A 14 -14.32 -7.36 -10.95
C GLU A 14 -14.21 -6.39 -9.76
N GLN A 15 -14.82 -5.20 -9.89
CA GLN A 15 -14.87 -4.22 -8.82
C GLN A 15 -15.68 -4.73 -7.63
N PHE A 16 -15.27 -4.37 -6.41
CA PHE A 16 -15.94 -4.74 -5.16
C PHE A 16 -15.91 -6.25 -4.86
N SER A 17 -14.90 -6.93 -5.38
CA SER A 17 -14.63 -8.36 -5.15
C SER A 17 -13.17 -8.55 -4.72
N GLY A 18 -12.73 -9.77 -4.49
CA GLY A 18 -11.35 -10.05 -4.09
C GLY A 18 -10.99 -9.51 -2.70
N ASN A 19 -9.72 -9.11 -2.52
CA ASN A 19 -9.22 -8.62 -1.23
C ASN A 19 -8.64 -7.19 -1.37
N PRO A 20 -9.29 -6.17 -0.79
CA PRO A 20 -8.89 -4.77 -0.94
C PRO A 20 -7.61 -4.45 -0.16
N ALA A 21 -6.71 -3.70 -0.79
CA ALA A 21 -5.57 -3.07 -0.14
C ALA A 21 -5.45 -1.60 -0.57
N ALA A 22 -5.05 -0.75 0.37
CA ALA A 22 -4.60 0.60 0.05
C ALA A 22 -3.12 0.56 -0.33
N VAL A 23 -2.74 1.30 -1.37
CA VAL A 23 -1.35 1.49 -1.79
C VAL A 23 -1.05 2.98 -1.78
N CYS A 24 -0.14 3.38 -0.90
CA CYS A 24 0.26 4.78 -0.69
C CYS A 24 1.66 5.02 -1.26
N ILE A 25 1.79 6.04 -2.11
CA ILE A 25 3.09 6.42 -2.69
C ILE A 25 3.68 7.58 -1.88
N LEU A 26 4.90 7.39 -1.38
CA LEU A 26 5.57 8.32 -0.49
C LEU A 26 6.91 8.80 -1.07
N ASP A 27 7.27 10.05 -0.80
CA ASP A 27 8.58 10.60 -1.18
C ASP A 27 9.70 10.09 -0.24
N HIS A 28 9.37 9.83 1.02
CA HIS A 28 10.28 9.34 2.05
C HIS A 28 9.48 8.63 3.16
N TRP A 29 10.16 7.86 4.00
CA TRP A 29 9.54 7.23 5.17
C TRP A 29 9.23 8.27 6.26
N PRO A 30 7.95 8.52 6.61
CA PRO A 30 7.61 9.22 7.82
C PRO A 30 7.85 8.30 9.03
N GLU A 31 7.66 8.84 10.24
CA GLU A 31 7.69 8.03 11.47
C GLU A 31 6.69 6.86 11.40
N ASP A 32 7.05 5.71 11.98
CA ASP A 32 6.22 4.50 11.96
C ASP A 32 4.82 4.74 12.54
N ARG A 33 4.70 5.61 13.55
CA ARG A 33 3.41 6.02 14.10
C ARG A 33 2.53 6.73 13.07
N THR A 34 3.12 7.49 12.16
CA THR A 34 2.38 8.14 11.06
C THR A 34 1.91 7.11 10.05
N LEU A 35 2.74 6.14 9.69
CA LEU A 35 2.35 5.03 8.81
C LEU A 35 1.19 4.22 9.41
N LEU A 36 1.28 3.89 10.69
CA LEU A 36 0.22 3.19 11.41
C LEU A 36 -1.08 4.00 11.45
N ASN A 37 -1.02 5.30 11.76
CA ASN A 37 -2.20 6.16 11.75
C ASN A 37 -2.85 6.25 10.35
N ILE A 38 -2.05 6.24 9.28
CA ILE A 38 -2.59 6.20 7.92
C ILE A 38 -3.27 4.86 7.64
N ALA A 39 -2.68 3.74 8.07
CA ALA A 39 -3.29 2.42 7.92
C ALA A 39 -4.63 2.32 8.68
N VAL A 40 -4.71 2.91 9.88
CA VAL A 40 -5.96 3.05 10.64
C VAL A 40 -6.99 3.89 9.87
N GLU A 41 -6.60 5.05 9.35
CA GLU A 41 -7.49 5.95 8.61
C GLU A 41 -8.04 5.30 7.32
N ASN A 42 -7.20 4.53 6.62
CA ASN A 42 -7.61 3.80 5.41
C ASN A 42 -8.65 2.71 5.72
N ASN A 43 -8.65 2.16 6.94
CA ASN A 43 -9.61 1.18 7.43
C ASN A 43 -9.81 -0.03 6.50
N LEU A 44 -8.71 -0.54 5.95
CA LEU A 44 -8.64 -1.79 5.21
C LEU A 44 -7.84 -2.81 6.01
N ALA A 45 -7.88 -4.08 5.59
CA ALA A 45 -7.10 -5.12 6.24
C ALA A 45 -5.59 -4.76 6.18
N GLU A 46 -5.13 -4.23 5.05
CA GLU A 46 -3.75 -3.80 4.89
C GLU A 46 -3.60 -2.52 4.05
N THR A 47 -2.65 -1.69 4.46
CA THR A 47 -2.08 -0.60 3.69
C THR A 47 -0.62 -0.93 3.34
N ALA A 48 -0.30 -0.86 2.05
CA ALA A 48 1.04 -0.96 1.52
C ALA A 48 1.60 0.46 1.28
N PHE A 49 2.84 0.69 1.70
CA PHE A 49 3.53 1.95 1.47
C PHE A 49 4.74 1.73 0.57
N LEU A 50 4.86 2.54 -0.48
CA LEU A 50 5.95 2.50 -1.43
C LEU A 50 6.79 3.77 -1.35
N VAL A 51 8.11 3.63 -1.27
CA VAL A 51 9.08 4.73 -1.46
C VAL A 51 9.98 4.36 -2.63
N ALA A 52 10.04 5.22 -3.65
CA ALA A 52 10.91 5.03 -4.80
C ALA A 52 12.38 5.13 -4.40
N VAL A 53 13.21 4.21 -4.91
CA VAL A 53 14.67 4.19 -4.70
C VAL A 53 15.38 4.57 -6.00
N GLU A 54 14.94 3.96 -7.09
CA GLU A 54 15.38 4.19 -8.47
C GLU A 54 14.17 4.04 -9.40
N PRO A 55 14.25 4.41 -10.69
CA PRO A 55 13.17 4.14 -11.63
C PRO A 55 12.75 2.67 -11.57
N GLU A 56 11.44 2.44 -11.43
CA GLU A 56 10.81 1.11 -11.29
C GLU A 56 11.25 0.27 -10.07
N HIS A 57 12.03 0.83 -9.14
CA HIS A 57 12.48 0.14 -7.92
C HIS A 57 11.97 0.85 -6.67
N TYR A 58 11.30 0.08 -5.80
CA TYR A 58 10.64 0.62 -4.62
C TYR A 58 10.98 -0.19 -3.37
N HIS A 59 11.15 0.51 -2.26
CA HIS A 59 11.01 -0.11 -0.95
C HIS A 59 9.52 -0.23 -0.62
N LEU A 60 9.14 -1.30 0.05
CA LEU A 60 7.77 -1.65 0.37
C LEU A 60 7.65 -2.06 1.84
N ARG A 61 6.66 -1.48 2.53
CA ARG A 61 6.27 -1.84 3.91
C ARG A 61 4.77 -2.08 3.96
N TRP A 62 4.31 -2.94 4.86
CA TRP A 62 2.90 -3.30 5.00
C TRP A 62 2.43 -3.09 6.43
N PHE A 63 1.24 -2.52 6.58
CA PHE A 63 0.65 -2.27 7.88
C PHE A 63 -0.79 -2.74 7.87
N THR A 64 -1.18 -3.45 8.93
CA THR A 64 -2.58 -3.51 9.33
C THR A 64 -2.93 -2.22 10.09
N PRO A 65 -4.20 -2.00 10.46
CA PRO A 65 -4.56 -0.92 11.38
C PRO A 65 -3.90 -1.03 12.78
N GLU A 66 -3.25 -2.15 13.11
CA GLU A 66 -2.73 -2.39 14.45
C GLU A 66 -1.20 -2.44 14.49
N ILE A 67 -0.55 -3.02 13.48
CA ILE A 67 0.89 -3.28 13.47
C ILE A 67 1.48 -3.26 12.05
N GLU A 68 2.81 -3.11 11.99
CA GLU A 68 3.59 -3.45 10.80
C GLU A 68 3.69 -4.97 10.62
N MET A 69 3.66 -5.42 9.37
CA MET A 69 3.78 -6.82 8.98
C MET A 69 5.08 -7.04 8.21
N ASP A 70 5.78 -8.14 8.51
CA ASP A 70 7.00 -8.53 7.79
C ASP A 70 6.73 -8.92 6.33
N LEU A 71 5.51 -9.37 6.02
CA LEU A 71 5.09 -9.80 4.68
C LEU A 71 3.56 -9.76 4.54
N CYS A 72 3.06 -9.27 3.40
CA CYS A 72 1.66 -9.41 3.01
C CYS A 72 1.51 -9.69 1.50
N GLY A 73 0.85 -10.81 1.13
CA GLY A 73 0.75 -11.24 -0.26
C GLY A 73 -0.12 -10.36 -1.14
N HIS A 74 -1.38 -10.12 -0.76
CA HIS A 74 -2.34 -9.40 -1.62
C HIS A 74 -1.99 -7.91 -1.77
N ALA A 75 -1.51 -7.27 -0.70
CA ALA A 75 -1.02 -5.89 -0.75
C ALA A 75 0.27 -5.75 -1.58
N THR A 76 1.10 -6.80 -1.66
CA THR A 76 2.25 -6.83 -2.61
C THR A 76 1.77 -6.88 -4.05
N LEU A 77 0.78 -7.72 -4.37
CA LEU A 77 0.21 -7.78 -5.72
C LEU A 77 -0.48 -6.47 -6.11
N ALA A 78 -1.23 -5.86 -5.18
CA ALA A 78 -1.81 -4.54 -5.36
C ALA A 78 -0.73 -3.49 -5.66
N SER A 79 0.36 -3.50 -4.90
CA SER A 79 1.50 -2.59 -5.09
C SER A 79 2.14 -2.75 -6.47
N ALA A 80 2.41 -4.00 -6.88
CA ALA A 80 2.97 -4.29 -8.19
C ALA A 80 2.02 -3.84 -9.32
N TYR A 81 0.72 -4.05 -9.16
CA TYR A 81 -0.28 -3.58 -10.14
C TYR A 81 -0.26 -2.06 -10.29
N VAL A 82 -0.16 -1.31 -9.18
CA VAL A 82 -0.03 0.15 -9.20
C VAL A 82 1.23 0.58 -9.94
N VAL A 83 2.39 0.02 -9.58
CA VAL A 83 3.68 0.35 -10.20
C VAL A 83 3.68 0.07 -11.70
N LEU A 84 3.12 -1.05 -12.14
CA LEU A 84 3.20 -1.48 -13.55
C LEU A 84 2.18 -0.79 -14.47
N ASN A 85 1.13 -0.17 -13.92
CA ASN A 85 0.01 0.35 -14.72
C ASN A 85 -0.28 1.84 -14.51
N TYR A 86 0.19 2.45 -13.42
CA TYR A 86 -0.18 3.82 -13.04
C TYR A 86 1.00 4.73 -12.70
N LEU A 87 2.21 4.19 -12.54
CA LEU A 87 3.44 4.94 -12.27
C LEU A 87 4.41 4.75 -13.43
#